data_AF-A0A091KZR1-F1
#
_entry.id   AF-A0A091KZR1-F1
#
_cell.length_a   1.000
_cell.length_b   1.000
_cell.length_c   1.000
_cell.angle_alpha   90.00
_cell.angle_beta   90.00
_cell.angle_gamma   90.00
#
_symmetry.space_group_name_H-M   'P 1'
#
loop_
_entity.id
_entity.type
_entity.pdbx_description
1 polymer ?
#
loop_
_entity_poly.entity_id
_entity_poly.type
_entity_poly.pdbx_seq_one_letter_code
_entity_poly.pdbx_strand_id
1 'polypeptide(L)'
;IVHPIKVDESGSFLSYDLSHRALHRRSPSSRSKFLAFYELHYRGQALKFNLSLNHHLLAPGFVSERRSGGIANAKIRSHAYNSCHMIGEVRGGARSGGLAALSTCDGLKGIFQLMNEDYFIEPVSASFREDGAAQPHRIYKRQAPERAAEQGRRRLAPWESCGVRGTVPSSRVS
;
A
#
# COMPACT_ATOMS: atom_id res chain seq x y z
N ILE A 1 21.02 2.73 3.52
CA ILE A 1 20.10 3.65 2.80
C ILE A 1 20.04 3.21 1.34
N VAL A 2 18.88 3.31 0.70
CA VAL A 2 18.69 3.01 -0.73
C VAL A 2 17.99 4.18 -1.41
N HIS A 3 18.11 4.25 -2.73
CA HIS A 3 17.55 5.31 -3.55
C HIS A 3 16.71 4.67 -4.67
N PRO A 4 15.41 4.43 -4.44
CA PRO A 4 14.55 3.90 -5.46
C PRO A 4 14.34 4.92 -6.59
N ILE A 5 14.23 4.40 -7.80
CA ILE A 5 13.96 5.15 -9.02
C ILE A 5 12.77 4.54 -9.76
N LYS A 6 12.02 5.38 -10.47
CA LYS A 6 10.98 4.92 -11.38
C LYS A 6 11.61 4.54 -12.71
N VAL A 7 11.28 3.36 -13.20
CA VAL A 7 11.79 2.80 -14.46
C VAL A 7 10.63 2.37 -15.34
N ASP A 8 10.91 2.09 -16.61
CA ASP A 8 9.95 1.42 -17.50
C ASP A 8 9.99 -0.11 -17.35
N GLU A 9 9.23 -0.81 -18.18
CA GLU A 9 9.20 -2.28 -18.18
C GLU A 9 10.57 -2.90 -18.51
N SER A 10 11.40 -2.23 -19.31
CA SER A 10 12.76 -2.68 -19.65
C SER A 10 13.77 -2.46 -18.51
N GLY A 11 13.50 -1.51 -17.62
CA GLY A 11 14.43 -1.05 -16.58
C GLY A 11 15.12 0.27 -16.90
N SER A 12 14.72 0.95 -17.98
CA SER A 12 15.25 2.26 -18.33
C SER A 12 14.71 3.32 -17.37
N PHE A 13 15.59 4.23 -16.93
CA PHE A 13 15.24 5.31 -16.00
C PHE A 13 14.14 6.22 -16.58
N LEU A 14 13.12 6.50 -15.76
CA LEU A 14 12.06 7.46 -16.07
C LEU A 14 12.12 8.70 -15.17
N SER A 15 12.22 8.53 -13.85
CA SER A 15 12.19 9.65 -12.91
C SER A 15 12.64 9.28 -11.50
N TYR A 16 13.05 10.29 -10.73
CA TYR A 16 13.19 10.22 -9.27
C TYR A 16 11.86 10.43 -8.53
N ASP A 17 10.81 10.93 -9.20
CA ASP A 17 9.49 11.01 -8.60
C ASP A 17 8.83 9.63 -8.55
N LEU A 18 8.67 9.15 -7.32
CA LEU A 18 8.09 7.84 -7.03
C LEU A 18 6.57 7.84 -7.08
N SER A 19 5.93 9.02 -7.17
CA SER A 19 4.48 9.13 -7.18
C SER A 19 3.87 8.40 -8.38
N HIS A 20 2.84 7.61 -8.10
CA HIS A 20 1.99 7.04 -9.16
C HIS A 20 0.78 7.93 -9.37
N ARG A 21 0.99 9.17 -9.85
CA ARG A 21 -0.15 9.91 -10.40
C ARG A 21 -0.59 9.19 -11.66
N ALA A 22 -1.77 8.57 -11.61
CA ALA A 22 -2.51 8.23 -12.81
C ALA A 22 -2.79 9.54 -13.54
N LEU A 23 -1.83 9.99 -14.37
CA LEU A 23 -2.03 11.13 -15.23
C LEU A 23 -3.26 10.81 -16.06
N HIS A 24 -4.28 11.63 -15.92
CA HIS A 24 -5.50 11.60 -16.72
C HIS A 24 -5.19 12.10 -18.15
N ARG A 25 -4.05 11.67 -18.71
CA ARG A 25 -3.61 11.97 -20.05
C ARG A 25 -4.32 11.01 -20.98
N ARG A 26 -4.92 11.58 -22.04
CA ARG A 26 -5.62 10.91 -23.14
C ARG A 26 -4.65 10.03 -23.96
N SER A 27 -4.03 9.03 -23.33
CA SER A 27 -3.21 8.03 -24.01
C SER A 27 -4.07 6.80 -24.36
N PRO A 28 -3.98 6.25 -25.59
CA PRO A 28 -4.86 5.17 -26.07
C PRO A 28 -4.60 3.79 -25.45
N SER A 29 -3.52 3.58 -24.70
CA SER A 29 -3.17 2.28 -24.12
C SER A 29 -3.70 2.12 -22.70
N SER A 30 -4.91 1.59 -22.56
CA SER A 30 -5.60 1.45 -21.25
C SER A 30 -4.88 0.53 -20.25
N ARG A 31 -4.01 -0.38 -20.71
CA ARG A 31 -3.28 -1.36 -19.87
C ARG A 31 -2.09 -0.77 -19.11
N SER A 32 -1.44 0.26 -19.63
CA SER A 32 -0.21 0.83 -19.04
C SER A 32 -0.47 1.77 -17.85
N LYS A 33 -1.72 2.24 -17.65
CA LYS A 33 -2.05 3.22 -16.60
C LYS A 33 -1.98 2.66 -15.17
N PHE A 34 -2.02 1.32 -15.03
CA PHE A 34 -2.09 0.66 -13.72
C PHE A 34 -0.76 0.04 -13.29
N LEU A 35 0.17 -0.17 -14.22
CA LEU A 35 1.48 -0.75 -13.94
C LEU A 35 2.50 0.34 -13.61
N ALA A 36 3.36 0.06 -12.64
CA ALA A 36 4.52 0.88 -12.33
C ALA A 36 5.71 -0.02 -12.02
N PHE A 37 6.86 0.38 -12.54
CA PHE A 37 8.11 -0.32 -12.31
C PHE A 37 9.05 0.58 -11.52
N TYR A 38 9.69 -0.02 -10.51
CA TYR A 38 10.67 0.66 -9.68
C TYR A 38 11.92 -0.19 -9.56
N GLU A 39 13.07 0.46 -9.44
CA GLU A 39 14.34 -0.21 -9.22
C GLU A 39 15.07 0.41 -8.04
N LEU A 40 15.75 -0.41 -7.26
CA LEU A 40 16.69 0.03 -6.23
C LEU A 40 17.80 -1.00 -6.04
N HIS A 41 18.93 -0.56 -5.48
CA HIS A 41 20.02 -1.44 -5.11
C HIS A 41 20.02 -1.70 -3.61
N TYR A 42 19.93 -2.98 -3.21
CA TYR A 42 20.00 -3.41 -1.82
C TYR A 42 21.02 -4.53 -1.67
N ARG A 43 21.99 -4.34 -0.76
CA ARG A 43 23.07 -5.33 -0.49
C ARG A 43 23.82 -5.80 -1.76
N GLY A 44 24.08 -4.89 -2.70
CA GLY A 44 24.78 -5.20 -3.95
C GLY A 44 23.92 -5.86 -5.03
N GLN A 45 22.62 -6.05 -4.78
CA GLN A 45 21.69 -6.64 -5.73
C GLN A 45 20.70 -5.59 -6.24
N ALA A 46 20.53 -5.51 -7.56
CA ALA A 46 19.44 -4.75 -8.17
C ALA A 46 18.12 -5.47 -7.91
N LEU A 47 17.17 -4.77 -7.30
CA LEU A 47 15.81 -5.23 -7.04
C LEU A 47 14.86 -4.46 -7.95
N LYS A 48 14.12 -5.20 -8.77
CA LYS A 48 13.11 -4.66 -9.68
C LYS A 48 11.72 -5.00 -9.16
N PHE A 49 10.91 -3.97 -8.95
CA PHE A 49 9.53 -4.08 -8.50
C PHE A 49 8.61 -3.92 -9.70
N ASN A 50 7.73 -4.88 -9.93
CA ASN A 50 6.66 -4.82 -10.91
C ASN A 50 5.34 -4.74 -10.15
N LEU A 51 4.75 -3.56 -10.11
CA LEU A 51 3.61 -3.25 -9.26
C LEU A 51 2.41 -2.83 -10.09
N SER A 52 1.23 -3.15 -9.57
CA SER A 52 -0.06 -2.72 -10.11
C SER A 52 -0.89 -2.04 -9.02
N LEU A 53 -1.73 -1.08 -9.38
CA LEU A 53 -2.65 -0.47 -8.42
C LEU A 53 -3.58 -1.51 -7.79
N ASN A 54 -3.71 -1.49 -6.46
CA ASN A 54 -4.60 -2.39 -5.73
C ASN A 54 -6.03 -1.84 -5.71
N HIS A 55 -6.82 -2.14 -6.74
CA HIS A 55 -8.22 -1.71 -6.80
C HIS A 55 -9.14 -2.38 -5.77
N HIS A 56 -8.68 -3.43 -5.10
CA HIS A 56 -9.43 -4.20 -4.11
C HIS A 56 -9.03 -3.89 -2.67
N LEU A 57 -8.33 -2.77 -2.44
CA LEU A 57 -7.94 -2.35 -1.09
C LEU A 57 -9.16 -2.07 -0.19
N LEU A 58 -10.23 -1.53 -0.77
CA LEU A 58 -11.46 -1.18 -0.07
C LEU A 58 -12.61 -1.99 -0.65
N ALA A 59 -13.52 -2.44 0.22
CA ALA A 59 -14.73 -3.13 -0.21
C ALA A 59 -15.61 -2.21 -1.08
N PRO A 60 -16.33 -2.75 -2.06
CA PRO A 60 -17.33 -1.99 -2.80
C PRO A 60 -18.32 -1.30 -1.83
N GLY A 61 -18.60 -0.01 -2.06
CA GLY A 61 -19.49 0.77 -1.20
C GLY A 61 -18.85 1.31 0.09
N PHE A 62 -17.54 1.17 0.28
CA PHE A 62 -16.85 1.76 1.42
C PHE A 62 -17.04 3.28 1.49
N VAL A 63 -17.47 3.77 2.66
CA VAL A 63 -17.62 5.19 2.97
C VAL A 63 -16.84 5.52 4.25
N SER A 64 -16.28 6.72 4.29
CA SER A 64 -15.60 7.26 5.46
C SER A 64 -16.48 8.33 6.12
N GLU A 65 -16.66 8.26 7.43
CA GLU A 65 -17.35 9.28 8.21
C GLU A 65 -16.33 10.00 9.09
N ARG A 66 -16.22 11.32 8.95
CA ARG A 66 -15.41 12.16 9.83
C ARG A 66 -16.32 12.99 10.72
N ARG A 67 -16.17 12.86 12.03
CA ARG A 67 -16.88 13.65 13.05
C ARG A 67 -15.93 14.63 13.71
N SER A 68 -16.29 15.91 13.70
CA SER A 68 -15.63 16.94 14.52
C SER A 68 -16.69 17.55 15.43
N GLY A 69 -16.81 17.02 16.64
CA GLY A 69 -17.88 17.35 17.59
C GLY A 69 -19.03 16.33 17.59
N GLY A 70 -20.26 16.80 17.82
CA GLY A 70 -21.46 15.96 17.86
C GLY A 70 -21.94 15.45 16.48
N ILE A 71 -23.03 14.69 16.50
CA ILE A 71 -23.58 13.99 15.31
C ILE A 71 -23.93 14.95 14.15
N ALA A 72 -24.33 16.19 14.46
CA ALA A 72 -24.67 17.21 13.47
C ALA A 72 -23.51 17.59 12.52
N ASN A 73 -22.26 17.35 12.92
CA ASN A 73 -21.07 17.71 12.13
C ASN A 73 -20.41 16.50 11.46
N ALA A 74 -21.12 15.38 11.32
CA ALA A 74 -20.65 14.21 10.59
C ALA A 74 -20.56 14.50 9.08
N LYS A 75 -19.39 14.29 8.49
CA LYS A 75 -19.18 14.36 7.04
C LYS A 75 -18.92 12.97 6.50
N ILE A 76 -19.85 12.46 5.69
CA ILE A 76 -19.68 11.22 4.94
C ILE A 76 -18.97 11.54 3.61
N ARG A 77 -17.88 10.85 3.35
CA ARG A 77 -17.15 10.90 2.08
C ARG A 77 -17.03 9.50 1.52
N SER A 78 -17.55 9.31 0.32
CA SER A 78 -17.14 8.17 -0.50
C SER A 78 -15.63 8.27 -0.71
N HIS A 79 -14.91 7.17 -0.46
CA HIS A 79 -13.48 7.19 -0.64
C HIS A 79 -13.20 7.26 -2.15
N ALA A 80 -12.50 8.30 -2.58
CA ALA A 80 -12.06 8.39 -3.96
C ALA A 80 -11.08 7.24 -4.26
N TYR A 81 -11.14 6.74 -5.49
CA TYR A 81 -10.35 5.65 -6.04
C TYR A 81 -8.93 5.55 -5.46
N ASN A 82 -8.52 4.33 -5.07
CA ASN A 82 -7.14 4.07 -4.69
C ASN A 82 -6.20 4.43 -5.85
N SER A 83 -5.33 5.41 -5.62
CA SER A 83 -4.42 5.96 -6.63
C SER A 83 -2.95 5.69 -6.34
N CYS A 84 -2.60 5.15 -5.16
CA CYS A 84 -1.20 5.04 -4.74
C CYS A 84 -0.84 3.76 -3.96
N HIS A 85 -1.80 2.92 -3.54
CA HIS A 85 -1.46 1.61 -2.96
C HIS A 85 -1.42 0.56 -4.06
N MET A 86 -0.34 -0.20 -4.05
CA MET A 86 0.06 -1.09 -5.13
C MET A 86 0.44 -2.47 -4.57
N ILE A 87 0.24 -3.50 -5.39
CA ILE A 87 0.63 -4.88 -5.12
C ILE A 87 1.33 -5.46 -6.36
N GLY A 88 2.21 -6.42 -6.16
CA GLY A 88 2.87 -7.11 -7.26
C GLY A 88 4.06 -7.93 -6.80
N GLU A 89 5.12 -7.92 -7.60
CA GLU A 89 6.30 -8.76 -7.41
C GLU A 89 7.58 -7.92 -7.27
N VAL A 90 8.53 -8.44 -6.52
CA VAL A 90 9.93 -7.99 -6.48
C VAL A 90 10.83 -9.10 -7.01
N ARG A 91 11.73 -8.74 -7.93
CA ARG A 91 12.72 -9.66 -8.51
C ARG A 91 14.11 -9.18 -8.16
N GLY A 92 14.96 -10.10 -7.72
CA GLY A 92 16.36 -9.82 -7.44
C GLY A 92 17.24 -10.93 -8.00
N GLY A 93 18.22 -10.57 -8.84
CA GLY A 93 19.20 -11.51 -9.40
C GLY A 93 18.56 -12.70 -10.14
N ALA A 94 19.17 -13.88 -10.03
CA ALA A 94 18.76 -15.10 -10.77
C ALA A 94 17.71 -15.97 -10.05
N ARG A 95 17.07 -15.49 -8.97
CA ARG A 95 16.12 -16.28 -8.17
C ARG A 95 14.66 -15.90 -8.42
N SER A 96 13.76 -16.83 -8.07
CA SER A 96 12.31 -16.63 -8.08
C SER A 96 11.91 -15.36 -7.33
N GLY A 97 10.98 -14.59 -7.91
CA GLY A 97 10.49 -13.33 -7.34
C GLY A 97 9.72 -13.53 -6.03
N GLY A 98 9.67 -12.48 -5.22
CA GLY A 98 8.86 -12.39 -4.01
C GLY A 98 7.66 -11.45 -4.19
N LEU A 99 6.72 -11.47 -3.25
CA LEU A 99 5.56 -10.57 -3.28
C LEU A 99 5.92 -9.20 -2.72
N ALA A 100 5.23 -8.16 -3.19
CA ALA A 100 5.37 -6.79 -2.70
C ALA A 100 4.01 -6.11 -2.55
N ALA A 101 3.84 -5.35 -1.47
CA ALA A 101 2.70 -4.49 -1.20
C ALA A 101 3.20 -3.12 -0.72
N LEU A 102 3.08 -2.12 -1.59
CA LEU A 102 3.75 -0.83 -1.46
C LEU A 102 2.77 0.32 -1.70
N SER A 103 2.97 1.42 -0.98
CA SER A 103 2.31 2.70 -1.16
C SER A 103 3.28 3.68 -1.80
N THR A 104 2.77 4.54 -2.68
CA THR A 104 3.51 5.63 -3.33
C THR A 104 2.96 7.00 -2.94
N CYS A 105 2.09 7.07 -1.92
CA CYS A 105 1.40 8.31 -1.55
C CYS A 105 2.36 9.36 -0.96
N ASP A 106 3.42 8.92 -0.29
CA ASP A 106 4.48 9.75 0.29
C ASP A 106 5.82 9.00 0.19
N GLY A 107 6.27 8.77 -1.05
CA GLY A 107 7.43 7.91 -1.33
C GLY A 107 7.08 6.41 -1.28
N LEU A 108 8.07 5.55 -1.53
CA LEU A 108 7.89 4.09 -1.55
C LEU A 108 7.84 3.54 -0.12
N LYS A 109 6.65 3.15 0.35
CA LYS A 109 6.47 2.63 1.70
C LYS A 109 5.68 1.34 1.71
N GLY A 110 6.17 0.31 2.38
CA GLY A 110 5.41 -0.93 2.58
C GLY A 110 6.31 -2.12 2.83
N ILE A 111 5.84 -3.29 2.40
CA ILE A 111 6.48 -4.59 2.67
C ILE A 111 6.76 -5.33 1.36
N PHE A 112 7.87 -6.04 1.31
CA PHE A 112 8.21 -6.94 0.21
C PHE A 112 8.97 -8.15 0.73
N GLN A 113 8.88 -9.25 -0.01
CA GLN A 113 9.52 -10.49 0.32
C GLN A 113 10.81 -10.64 -0.49
N LEU A 114 11.91 -10.93 0.20
CA LEU A 114 13.20 -11.22 -0.42
C LEU A 114 13.81 -12.42 0.28
N MET A 115 14.25 -13.43 -0.48
CA MET A 115 14.86 -14.64 0.09
C MET A 115 13.97 -15.31 1.16
N ASN A 116 12.67 -15.43 0.88
CA ASN A 116 11.64 -15.97 1.78
C ASN A 116 11.41 -15.19 3.08
N GLU A 117 11.95 -13.98 3.18
CA GLU A 117 11.89 -13.15 4.39
C GLU A 117 11.19 -11.83 4.08
N ASP A 118 10.47 -11.31 5.09
CA ASP A 118 9.74 -10.05 4.99
C ASP A 118 10.66 -8.86 5.28
N TYR A 119 10.65 -7.86 4.40
CA TYR A 119 11.37 -6.60 4.55
C TYR A 119 10.43 -5.42 4.43
N PHE A 120 10.65 -4.41 5.26
CA PHE A 120 10.00 -3.11 5.13
C PHE A 120 10.89 -2.15 4.36
N ILE A 121 10.25 -1.30 3.55
CA ILE A 121 10.84 -0.11 2.96
C ILE A 121 10.02 1.10 3.41
N GLU A 122 10.70 2.18 3.78
CA GLU A 122 10.03 3.46 4.00
C GLU A 122 10.98 4.64 3.74
N PRO A 123 10.45 5.82 3.41
CA PRO A 123 11.25 7.03 3.27
C PRO A 123 11.98 7.37 4.57
N VAL A 124 13.19 7.88 4.44
CA VAL A 124 13.87 8.57 5.54
C VAL A 124 13.38 10.01 5.55
N SER A 125 13.03 10.53 6.73
CA SER A 125 12.67 11.93 6.90
C SER A 125 13.85 12.81 6.48
N ALA A 126 13.76 13.38 5.29
CA ALA A 126 14.73 14.36 4.82
C ALA A 126 14.27 15.74 5.30
N SER A 127 15.05 16.37 6.17
CA SER A 127 14.95 17.80 6.43
C SER A 127 15.17 18.64 5.17
N PHE A 128 15.76 18.05 4.12
CA PHE A 128 15.99 18.68 2.81
C PHE A 128 15.77 17.64 1.70
N ARG A 129 14.62 17.72 1.02
CA ARG A 129 14.46 17.10 -0.31
C ARG A 129 15.15 18.06 -1.29
N GLU A 130 16.30 17.67 -1.82
CA GLU A 130 16.85 18.39 -2.98
C GLU A 130 15.97 18.08 -4.19
N ASP A 131 15.50 19.13 -4.88
CA ASP A 131 14.72 18.98 -6.09
C ASP A 131 15.55 18.27 -7.16
N GLY A 132 15.00 17.21 -7.74
CA GLY A 132 15.68 16.40 -8.75
C GLY A 132 16.59 15.29 -8.20
N ALA A 133 16.70 15.12 -6.87
CA ALA A 133 17.43 14.00 -6.28
C ALA A 133 16.51 12.81 -5.93
N ALA A 134 17.07 11.60 -5.95
CA ALA A 134 16.37 10.40 -5.50
C ALA A 134 16.05 10.47 -4.00
N GLN A 135 14.79 10.24 -3.62
CA GLN A 135 14.40 10.25 -2.21
C GLN A 135 15.05 9.07 -1.46
N PRO A 136 15.74 9.31 -0.33
CA PRO A 136 16.38 8.24 0.44
C PRO A 136 15.35 7.39 1.19
N HIS A 137 15.57 6.07 1.17
CA HIS A 137 14.74 5.09 1.85
C HIS A 137 15.59 4.19 2.74
N ARG A 138 14.99 3.68 3.82
CA ARG A 138 15.58 2.64 4.65
C ARG A 138 14.88 1.31 4.40
N ILE A 139 15.66 0.23 4.41
CA ILE A 139 15.16 -1.15 4.34
C ILE A 139 15.61 -1.89 5.59
N TYR A 140 14.67 -2.57 6.24
CA TYR A 140 14.94 -3.39 7.42
C TYR A 140 14.08 -4.65 7.42
N LYS A 141 14.62 -5.73 7.99
CA LYS A 141 13.91 -7.00 8.12
C LYS A 141 12.76 -6.84 9.11
N ARG A 142 11.60 -7.43 8.81
CA ARG A 142 10.49 -7.54 9.75
C ARG A 142 10.94 -8.38 10.95
N GLN A 143 11.03 -7.77 12.12
CA GLN A 143 11.24 -8.49 13.37
C GLN A 143 9.89 -8.87 13.95
N ALA A 144 9.31 -9.96 13.43
CA ALA A 144 8.26 -10.65 14.15
C ALA A 144 8.96 -11.63 15.10
N PRO A 145 8.69 -11.63 16.42
CA PRO A 145 8.88 -12.87 17.17
C PRO A 145 8.07 -13.93 16.43
N GLU A 146 8.59 -15.15 16.30
CA GLU A 146 7.77 -16.30 15.98
C GLU A 146 6.64 -16.30 17.00
N ARG A 147 5.49 -15.72 16.64
CA ARG A 147 4.26 -16.02 17.32
C ARG A 147 4.02 -17.45 16.91
N ALA A 148 4.44 -18.31 17.83
CA ALA A 148 4.21 -19.71 17.88
C ALA A 148 3.11 -20.11 16.89
N ALA A 149 3.47 -20.99 15.97
CA ALA A 149 2.53 -21.95 15.42
C ALA A 149 2.02 -22.84 16.57
N GLU A 150 1.46 -22.24 17.62
CA GLU A 150 0.81 -22.93 18.70
C GLU A 150 -0.59 -23.21 18.20
N GLN A 151 -0.69 -24.42 17.65
CA GLN A 151 -1.80 -25.33 17.86
C GLN A 151 -2.70 -24.91 19.03
N GLY A 152 -3.61 -24.01 18.74
CA GLY A 152 -4.67 -23.61 19.63
C GLY A 152 -5.94 -23.57 18.80
N ARG A 153 -6.66 -24.69 18.78
CA ARG A 153 -8.09 -24.72 18.46
C ARG A 153 -8.81 -23.73 19.39
N ARG A 154 -8.79 -22.44 19.08
CA ARG A 154 -9.80 -21.52 19.59
C ARG A 154 -11.05 -21.83 18.80
N ARG A 155 -11.97 -22.56 19.45
CA ARG A 155 -13.38 -22.67 19.05
C ARG A 155 -13.81 -21.32 18.50
N LEU A 156 -14.34 -21.34 17.28
CA LEU A 156 -15.08 -20.22 16.71
C LEU A 156 -16.11 -19.78 17.76
N ALA A 157 -15.88 -18.63 18.39
CA ALA A 157 -16.95 -17.94 19.08
C ALA A 157 -17.97 -17.55 17.99
N PRO A 158 -19.26 -17.85 18.17
CA PRO A 158 -20.28 -17.42 17.23
C PRO A 158 -20.16 -15.91 17.00
N TRP A 159 -20.20 -15.52 15.73
CA TRP A 159 -20.24 -14.15 15.25
C TRP A 159 -21.24 -13.31 16.07
N GLU A 160 -20.76 -12.48 16.99
CA GLU A 160 -21.55 -11.36 17.46
C GLU A 160 -21.12 -10.15 16.62
N SER A 161 -22.01 -9.73 15.72
CA SER A 161 -21.86 -8.50 14.94
C SER A 161 -21.57 -7.34 15.89
N CYS A 162 -20.39 -6.73 15.78
CA CYS A 162 -20.11 -5.47 16.45
C CYS A 162 -20.85 -4.36 15.69
N GLY A 163 -22.05 -4.02 16.15
CA GLY A 163 -22.88 -2.95 15.60
C GLY A 163 -23.65 -2.24 16.72
N VAL A 164 -23.85 -0.93 16.56
CA VAL A 164 -24.64 -0.12 17.48
C VAL A 164 -26.10 -0.59 17.39
N ARG A 165 -26.69 -1.01 18.51
CA ARG A 165 -28.11 -1.35 18.59
C ARG A 165 -28.94 -0.08 18.48
N GLY A 166 -29.66 0.09 17.37
CA GLY A 166 -30.65 1.15 17.23
C GLY A 166 -31.85 0.88 18.14
N THR A 167 -32.19 1.83 19.00
CA THR A 167 -33.40 1.80 19.81
C THR A 167 -34.60 2.21 18.95
N VAL A 168 -35.55 1.29 18.73
CA VAL A 168 -36.85 1.60 18.11
C VAL A 168 -37.80 2.10 19.23
N PRO A 169 -38.47 3.26 19.08
CA PRO A 169 -39.48 3.68 20.04
C PRO A 169 -40.76 2.86 19.83
N SER A 170 -41.26 2.25 20.90
CA SER A 170 -42.55 1.58 20.93
C SER A 170 -43.67 2.63 20.94
N SER A 171 -44.36 2.81 19.81
CA SER A 171 -45.66 3.48 19.80
C SER A 171 -46.74 2.47 20.18
N ARG A 172 -47.28 2.62 21.39
CA ARG A 172 -48.46 1.90 21.88
C ARG A 172 -49.69 2.59 21.26
N VAL A 173 -50.42 1.90 20.39
CA VAL A 173 -51.72 2.35 19.86
C VAL A 173 -52.77 2.06 20.93
N SER A 174 -53.59 3.07 21.26
CA SER A 174 -54.79 2.98 22.09
C SER A 174 -55.97 2.41 21.33
#